data_AF-W7DCU8-F1
#
_entry.id   AF-W7DCU8-F1
#
_cell.length_a   1.000
_cell.length_b   1.000
_cell.length_c   1.000
_cell.angle_alpha   90.00
_cell.angle_beta   90.00
_cell.angle_gamma   90.00
#
_symmetry.space_group_name_H-M   'P 1'
#
loop_
_entity.id
_entity.type
_entity.pdbx_description
1 polymer ?
#
loop_
_entity_poly.entity_id
_entity_poly.type
_entity_poly.pdbx_seq_one_letter_code
_entity_poly.pdbx_strand_id
1 'polypeptide(L)' 'MAFRDEVLEILEEITESEEVVENTSVQLFDEGLLDSMATVQLLIEVESRLGITVPVSEFDRDDWATPEQIIAQLEALK' A
#
# COMPACT_ATOMS: atom_id res chain seq x y z
N MET A 1 -5.71 11.89 -11.46
CA MET A 1 -6.08 10.54 -10.98
C MET A 1 -6.96 10.66 -9.76
N ALA A 2 -7.75 9.64 -9.43
CA ALA A 2 -8.23 9.50 -8.06
C ALA A 2 -7.06 9.05 -7.16
N PHE A 3 -7.01 9.51 -5.93
CA PHE A 3 -5.97 9.11 -4.96
C PHE A 3 -5.84 7.59 -4.83
N ARG A 4 -6.99 6.90 -4.84
CA ARG A 4 -7.07 5.44 -4.86
C ARG A 4 -6.31 4.83 -6.04
N ASP A 5 -6.43 5.39 -7.24
CA ASP A 5 -5.76 4.86 -8.43
C ASP A 5 -4.23 4.94 -8.30
N GLU A 6 -3.71 6.04 -7.76
CA GLU A 6 -2.26 6.21 -7.54
C GLU A 6 -1.71 5.22 -6.52
N VAL A 7 -2.45 4.95 -5.43
CA VAL A 7 -2.04 3.96 -4.42
C VAL A 7 -2.07 2.55 -5.01
N LEU A 8 -3.09 2.22 -5.80
CA LEU A 8 -3.20 0.91 -6.45
C LEU A 8 -2.08 0.69 -7.47
N GLU A 9 -1.72 1.72 -8.25
CA GLU A 9 -0.61 1.68 -9.21
C GLU A 9 0.73 1.42 -8.49
N ILE A 10 0.98 2.07 -7.34
CA ILE A 10 2.17 1.81 -6.53
C ILE A 10 2.17 0.36 -6.01
N LEU A 11 1.03 -0.11 -5.50
CA LEU A 11 0.92 -1.49 -5.00
C LEU A 11 1.14 -2.51 -6.11
N GLU A 12 0.57 -2.30 -7.29
CA GLU A 12 0.75 -3.16 -8.46
C GLU A 12 2.23 -3.22 -8.89
N GLU A 13 2.91 -2.06 -8.94
CA GLU A 13 4.34 -1.99 -9.27
C GLU A 13 5.21 -2.73 -8.25
N ILE A 14 4.88 -2.67 -6.96
CA ILE A 14 5.66 -3.29 -5.88
C ILE A 14 5.39 -4.79 -5.76
N THR A 15 4.12 -5.18 -5.87
CA THR A 15 3.69 -6.58 -5.75
C THR A 15 3.84 -7.35 -7.07
N GLU A 16 4.14 -6.63 -8.16
CA GLU A 16 4.20 -7.14 -9.53
C GLU A 16 2.95 -7.96 -9.91
N SER A 17 1.80 -7.58 -9.33
CA SER A 17 0.55 -8.35 -9.40
C SER A 17 -0.64 -7.44 -9.61
N GLU A 18 -1.40 -7.72 -10.67
CA GLU A 18 -2.68 -7.05 -10.97
C GLU A 18 -3.78 -7.40 -9.94
N GLU A 19 -3.56 -8.43 -9.11
CA GLU A 19 -4.53 -8.89 -8.11
C GLU A 19 -4.87 -7.79 -7.09
N VAL A 20 -3.92 -6.91 -6.78
CA VAL A 20 -4.16 -5.80 -5.83
C VAL A 20 -5.13 -4.75 -6.39
N VAL A 21 -5.20 -4.65 -7.73
CA VAL A 21 -6.09 -3.74 -8.45
C VAL A 21 -7.46 -4.39 -8.66
N GLU A 22 -7.48 -5.67 -9.04
CA GLU A 22 -8.73 -6.43 -9.24
C GLU A 22 -9.44 -6.75 -7.93
N ASN A 23 -8.69 -7.02 -6.86
CA ASN A 23 -9.19 -7.41 -5.54
C ASN A 23 -8.55 -6.56 -4.44
N THR A 24 -9.16 -5.41 -4.14
CA THR A 24 -8.67 -4.52 -3.07
C THR A 24 -8.85 -5.06 -1.65
N SER A 25 -9.49 -6.22 -1.49
CA SER A 25 -9.65 -6.92 -0.21
C SER A 25 -8.69 -8.11 -0.05
N VAL A 26 -7.75 -8.30 -1.00
CA VAL A 26 -6.73 -9.36 -0.91
C VAL A 26 -5.80 -9.14 0.28
N GLN A 27 -5.48 -10.21 0.99
CA GLN A 27 -4.52 -10.20 2.08
C GLN A 27 -3.09 -10.22 1.53
N LEU A 28 -2.48 -9.05 1.41
CA LEU A 28 -1.18 -8.83 0.78
C LEU A 28 -0.06 -9.63 1.47
N PHE A 29 -0.11 -9.71 2.80
CA PHE A 29 0.89 -10.47 3.57
C PHE A 29 0.65 -11.98 3.52
N ASP A 30 -0.62 -12.42 3.56
CA ASP A 30 -0.95 -13.86 3.57
C ASP A 30 -0.69 -14.50 2.20
N GLU A 31 -1.00 -13.78 1.11
CA GLU A 31 -0.70 -14.20 -0.26
C GLU A 31 0.80 -14.06 -0.60
N GLY A 32 1.59 -13.42 0.28
CA GLY A 32 3.01 -13.17 0.06
C GLY A 32 3.28 -12.12 -1.03
N LEU A 33 2.29 -11.30 -1.36
CA LEU A 33 2.44 -10.16 -2.28
C LEU A 33 3.31 -9.06 -1.64
N LEU A 34 3.22 -8.89 -0.32
CA LEU A 34 3.88 -7.81 0.39
C LEU A 34 4.69 -8.35 1.58
N ASP A 35 6.00 -8.19 1.47
CA ASP A 35 6.99 -8.56 2.48
C ASP A 35 7.54 -7.34 3.24
N SER A 36 8.36 -7.58 4.26
CA SER A 36 8.99 -6.49 5.04
C SER A 36 9.81 -5.51 4.19
N MET A 37 10.40 -5.96 3.07
CA MET A 37 11.12 -5.10 2.13
C MET A 37 10.17 -4.34 1.20
N ALA A 38 9.14 -5.03 0.67
CA ALA A 38 8.10 -4.42 -0.16
C ALA A 38 7.34 -3.33 0.61
N THR A 39 7.08 -3.54 1.91
CA THR A 39 6.53 -2.52 2.80
C THR A 39 7.38 -1.26 2.81
N VAL A 40 8.69 -1.38 3.02
CA VAL A 40 9.58 -0.21 3.07
C VAL A 40 9.58 0.52 1.73
N GLN A 41 9.58 -0.22 0.61
CA GLN A 41 9.50 0.35 -0.73
C GLN A 41 8.17 1.10 -0.95
N LEU A 42 7.06 0.54 -0.47
CA LEU A 42 5.74 1.18 -0.51
C LEU A 42 5.77 2.54 0.19
N LEU A 43 6.33 2.62 1.41
CA LEU A 43 6.38 3.88 2.15
C LEU A 43 7.21 4.95 1.42
N ILE A 44 8.30 4.55 0.76
CA ILE A 44 9.15 5.46 -0.02
C ILE A 44 8.43 5.96 -1.28
N GLU A 45 7.77 5.08 -2.02
CA GLU A 45 7.00 5.46 -3.23
C GLU A 45 5.80 6.34 -2.87
N VAL A 46 5.10 6.02 -1.79
CA VAL A 46 4.02 6.84 -1.24
C VAL A 46 4.54 8.24 -0.89
N GLU A 47 5.66 8.35 -0.18
CA GLU A 47 6.26 9.64 0.14
C GLU A 47 6.66 10.42 -1.12
N SER A 48 7.26 9.76 -2.12
CA SER A 48 7.71 10.41 -3.35
C SER A 48 6.57 10.82 -4.29
N ARG A 49 5.50 10.01 -4.41
CA ARG A 49 4.38 10.25 -5.35
C ARG A 49 3.26 11.05 -4.71
N LEU A 50 2.89 10.69 -3.47
CA LEU A 50 1.76 11.29 -2.75
C LEU A 50 2.19 12.39 -1.78
N GLY A 51 3.47 12.47 -1.42
CA GLY A 51 3.97 13.43 -0.44
C GLY A 51 3.60 13.09 1.01
N ILE A 52 3.23 11.83 1.28
CA ILE A 52 2.80 11.37 2.60
C ILE A 52 3.95 10.58 3.24
N THR A 53 4.51 11.09 4.33
CA THR A 53 5.55 10.39 5.09
C THR A 53 4.89 9.51 6.15
N VAL A 54 5.03 8.20 6.00
CA VAL A 54 4.48 7.22 6.95
C VAL A 54 5.63 6.67 7.80
N PRO A 55 5.65 6.91 9.12
CA PRO A 55 6.66 6.33 9.99
C PRO A 55 6.48 4.81 10.08
N VAL A 56 7.58 4.05 9.98
CA VAL A 56 7.55 2.58 10.19
C VAL A 56 7.02 2.21 11.59
N SER A 57 7.13 3.13 12.57
CA SER A 57 6.56 2.94 13.91
C SER A 57 5.03 3.00 13.95
N GLU A 58 4.41 3.68 12.99
CA GLU A 58 2.94 3.73 12.83
C GLU A 58 2.44 2.70 11.82
N PHE A 59 3.35 1.98 11.17
CA PHE A 59 3.01 0.90 10.28
C PHE A 59 2.59 -0.34 11.08
N ASP A 60 1.32 -0.71 10.96
CA ASP A 60 0.79 -1.96 11.50
C ASP A 60 0.38 -2.89 10.35
N ARG A 61 0.83 -4.14 10.40
CA ARG A 61 0.54 -5.13 9.35
C ARG A 61 -0.94 -5.47 9.27
N ASP A 62 -1.64 -5.47 10.40
CA ASP A 62 -3.07 -5.78 10.44
C ASP A 62 -3.89 -4.64 9.82
N ASP A 63 -3.44 -3.40 9.98
CA ASP A 63 -4.07 -2.21 9.40
C ASP A 63 -3.66 -1.94 7.95
N TRP A 64 -2.60 -2.60 7.45
CA TRP A 64 -2.12 -2.47 6.08
C TRP A 64 -2.23 -3.80 5.31
N ALA A 65 -3.08 -4.70 5.79
CA ALA A 65 -3.15 -6.06 5.30
C ALA A 65 -3.75 -6.16 3.90
N THR A 66 -4.58 -5.19 3.50
CA THR A 66 -5.27 -5.16 2.20
C THR A 66 -5.09 -3.81 1.51
N PRO A 67 -5.14 -3.75 0.16
CA PRO A 67 -5.07 -2.49 -0.57
C PRO A 67 -6.07 -1.45 -0.08
N GLU A 68 -7.31 -1.85 0.20
CA GLU A 68 -8.37 -0.98 0.71
C GLU A 68 -7.99 -0.33 2.04
N GLN A 69 -7.40 -1.09 2.97
CA GLN A 69 -6.96 -0.54 4.24
C GLN A 69 -5.77 0.40 4.07
N ILE A 70 -4.80 0.06 3.21
CA ILE A 70 -3.66 0.94 2.89
C ILE A 70 -4.16 2.29 2.38
N ILE A 71 -5.10 2.27 1.42
CA ILE A 71 -5.71 3.50 0.89
C ILE A 71 -6.36 4.29 2.02
N ALA A 72 -7.13 3.64 2.89
CA ALA A 72 -7.79 4.32 4.01
C ALA A 72 -6.80 4.94 5.01
N GLN A 73 -5.69 4.25 5.31
CA GLN A 73 -4.62 4.75 6.18
C GLN A 73 -3.94 5.97 5.54
N LEU A 74 -3.62 5.89 4.26
CA LEU A 74 -3.01 6.99 3.53
C LEU A 74 -3.97 8.18 3.37
N GLU A 75 -5.27 7.95 3.17
CA GLU A 75 -6.27 9.02 3.17
C GLU A 75 -6.40 9.71 4.53
N ALA A 76 -6.25 8.97 5.63
CA ALA A 76 -6.31 9.53 6.98
C ALA A 76 -5.07 10.38 7.33
N LEU A 77 -3.94 10.12 6.69
CA LEU A 77 -2.67 10.83 6.89
C LEU A 77 -2.49 12.06 5.96
N LYS A 78 -3.40 12.23 5.01
CA LYS A 78 -3.44 13.35 4.07
C LYS A 78 -3.92 14.66 4.73
#